data_AF-A0A833W5E8-F1
#
_entry.id   AF-A0A833W5E8-F1
#
_cell.length_a   1.000
_cell.length_b   1.000
_cell.length_c   1.000
_cell.angle_alpha   90.00
_cell.angle_beta   90.00
_cell.angle_gamma   90.00
#
_symmetry.space_group_name_H-M   'P 1'
#
loop_
_entity.id
_entity.type
_entity.pdbx_description
1 polymer ?
#
loop_
_entity_poly.entity_id
_entity_poly.type
_entity_poly.pdbx_seq_one_letter_code
_entity_poly.pdbx_strand_id
1 'polypeptide(L)' 'MVKYVLMGAGGNVGGVAADFALEIAKPEDQLVFASSSLDKIPADKLAHWRSKDVEVVSASYDDRESMI' A
#
# COMPACT_ATOMS: atom_id res chain seq x y z
N MET A 1 -2.27 18.06 2.02
CA MET A 1 -2.86 16.85 1.42
C MET A 1 -2.05 16.48 0.19
N VAL A 2 -1.18 15.50 0.34
CA VAL A 2 -0.44 14.87 -0.76
C VAL A 2 -0.85 13.39 -0.83
N LYS A 3 -1.00 12.86 -2.04
CA LYS A 3 -1.25 11.43 -2.26
C LYS A 3 0.08 10.72 -2.51
N TYR A 4 0.43 9.74 -1.69
CA TYR A 4 1.61 8.91 -1.85
C TYR A 4 1.19 7.49 -2.25
N VAL A 5 1.75 7.00 -3.35
CA VAL A 5 1.53 5.64 -3.83
C VAL A 5 2.82 4.84 -3.63
N LEU A 6 2.75 3.78 -2.84
CA LEU A 6 3.86 2.86 -2.62
C LEU A 6 3.58 1.53 -3.32
N MET A 7 4.26 1.31 -4.44
CA MET A 7 4.19 0.06 -5.18
C MET A 7 5.15 -0.99 -4.60
N GLY A 8 4.73 -2.25 -4.61
CA GLY A 8 5.49 -3.36 -4.05
C GLY A 8 5.31 -3.52 -2.53
N ALA A 9 4.27 -2.93 -1.95
CA ALA A 9 3.99 -2.97 -0.51
C ALA A 9 3.81 -4.40 0.02
N GLY A 10 3.44 -5.37 -0.82
CA GLY A 10 3.34 -6.78 -0.43
C GLY A 10 4.66 -7.55 -0.37
N GLY A 11 5.78 -6.95 -0.80
CA GLY A 11 7.10 -7.58 -0.76
C GLY A 11 7.79 -7.41 0.60
N ASN A 12 8.90 -8.12 0.82
CA ASN A 12 9.64 -8.05 2.08
C ASN A 12 10.11 -6.62 2.42
N VAL A 13 10.74 -5.93 1.46
CA VAL A 13 11.23 -4.56 1.67
C VAL A 13 10.08 -3.54 1.60
N GLY A 14 9.23 -3.67 0.58
CA GLY A 14 8.10 -2.75 0.41
C GLY A 14 7.10 -2.80 1.56
N GLY A 15 6.93 -3.97 2.19
CA GLY A 15 6.08 -4.13 3.37
C GLY A 15 6.63 -3.43 4.62
N VAL A 16 7.95 -3.39 4.80
CA VAL A 16 8.57 -2.60 5.88
C VAL A 16 8.48 -1.11 5.57
N ALA A 17 8.72 -0.73 4.31
CA ALA A 17 8.57 0.66 3.87
C ALA A 17 7.13 1.17 4.01
N ALA A 18 6.14 0.31 3.76
CA ALA A 18 4.72 0.60 3.95
C ALA A 18 4.38 0.87 5.42
N ASP A 19 4.85 0.00 6.33
CA ASP A 19 4.65 0.20 7.77
C ASP A 19 5.32 1.51 8.24
N PHE A 20 6.54 1.80 7.76
CA PHE A 20 7.22 3.05 8.09
C PHE A 20 6.50 4.28 7.51
N ALA A 21 6.03 4.22 6.27
CA ALA A 21 5.27 5.30 5.63
C ALA A 21 4.01 5.64 6.43
N LEU A 22 3.33 4.61 6.97
CA LEU A 22 2.17 4.75 7.82
C LEU A 22 2.47 5.48 9.14
N GLU A 23 3.65 5.25 9.73
CA GLU A 23 4.07 5.90 10.98
C GLU A 23 4.41 7.39 10.80
N ILE A 24 4.93 7.79 9.64
CA ILE A 24 5.41 9.15 9.39
C ILE A 24 4.43 10.03 8.61
N ALA A 25 3.38 9.43 8.03
CA ALA A 25 2.40 10.17 7.26
C ALA A 25 1.69 11.22 8.14
N LYS A 26 1.45 12.39 7.56
CA LYS A 26 0.65 13.41 8.23
C LYS A 26 -0.82 12.99 8.20
N PRO A 27 -1.65 13.41 9.16
CA PRO A 27 -3.08 13.07 9.18
C PRO A 27 -3.82 13.47 7.89
N GLU A 28 -3.37 14.51 7.20
CA GLU A 28 -3.94 14.99 5.94
C GLU A 28 -3.37 14.34 4.67
N ASP A 29 -2.40 13.43 4.80
CA ASP A 29 -1.82 12.72 3.66
C ASP A 29 -2.65 11.48 3.32
N GLN A 30 -2.79 11.18 2.03
CA GLN A 30 -3.44 9.97 1.57
C GLN A 30 -2.37 8.94 1.19
N LEU A 31 -2.41 7.77 1.81
CA LEU A 31 -1.55 6.65 1.48
C LEU A 31 -2.29 5.63 0.62
N VAL A 32 -1.63 5.18 -0.45
CA VAL A 32 -2.07 4.05 -1.27
C VAL A 32 -0.96 3.01 -1.32
N PHE A 33 -1.22 1.81 -0.83
CA PHE A 33 -0.30 0.69 -0.88
C PHE A 33 -0.72 -0.26 -2.00
N ALA A 34 0.16 -0.44 -2.98
CA ALA A 34 -0.10 -1.23 -4.17
C ALA A 34 0.78 -2.48 -4.21
N SER A 35 0.21 -3.60 -4.65
CA SER A 35 0.90 -4.87 -4.86
C SER A 35 0.31 -5.61 -6.05
N SER A 36 1.11 -6.41 -6.75
CA SER A 36 0.62 -7.25 -7.86
C SER A 36 -0.22 -8.43 -7.40
N SER A 37 -0.22 -8.74 -6.11
CA SER A 37 -1.10 -9.74 -5.50
C SER A 37 -1.33 -9.39 -4.03
N LEU A 38 -2.58 -9.16 -3.68
CA LEU A 38 -2.99 -8.91 -2.29
C LEU A 38 -3.03 -10.21 -1.47
N ASP A 39 -3.26 -11.35 -2.12
CA ASP A 39 -3.30 -12.67 -1.47
C ASP A 39 -1.96 -13.08 -0.86
N LYS A 40 -0.85 -12.48 -1.32
CA LYS A 40 0.50 -12.71 -0.78
C LYS A 40 0.78 -11.89 0.48
N ILE A 41 -0.11 -10.97 0.85
CA ILE A 41 0.03 -10.12 2.03
C ILE A 41 -0.73 -10.77 3.18
N PRO A 42 -0.10 -10.95 4.37
CA PRO A 42 -0.79 -11.46 5.54
C PRO A 42 -2.09 -10.68 5.84
N ALA A 43 -3.17 -11.40 6.15
CA ALA A 43 -4.51 -10.83 6.29
C ALA A 43 -4.61 -9.82 7.46
N ASP A 44 -3.89 -10.09 8.54
CA ASP A 44 -3.74 -9.20 9.69
C ASP A 44 -3.05 -7.87 9.30
N LYS A 45 -2.02 -7.94 8.45
CA LYS A 45 -1.32 -6.77 7.93
C LYS A 45 -2.20 -5.93 7.00
N LEU A 46 -2.95 -6.57 6.10
CA LEU A 46 -3.96 -5.89 5.28
C LEU A 46 -5.04 -5.20 6.14
N ALA A 47 -5.53 -5.88 7.17
CA ALA A 47 -6.52 -5.33 8.08
C ALA A 47 -5.96 -4.14 8.87
N HIS A 48 -4.70 -4.24 9.33
CA HIS A 48 -4.01 -3.15 10.00
C HIS A 48 -3.92 -1.90 9.13
N TRP A 49 -3.43 -2.00 7.89
CA TRP A 49 -3.34 -0.86 6.98
C TRP A 49 -4.70 -0.23 6.70
N ARG A 50 -5.72 -1.04 6.43
CA ARG A 50 -7.09 -0.54 6.19
C ARG A 50 -7.70 0.14 7.42
N SER A 51 -7.38 -0.33 8.63
CA SER A 51 -7.83 0.31 9.89
C SER A 51 -7.23 1.71 10.11
N LYS A 52 -6.25 2.09 9.30
CA LYS A 52 -5.58 3.39 9.31
C LYS A 52 -5.92 4.22 8.07
N ASP A 53 -7.04 3.92 7.43
CA ASP A 53 -7.54 4.60 6.22
C ASP A 53 -6.58 4.54 5.02
N VAL A 54 -5.65 3.58 5.00
CA VAL A 54 -4.80 3.33 3.84
C VAL A 54 -5.59 2.61 2.76
N GLU A 55 -5.55 3.15 1.53
CA GLU A 55 -6.09 2.48 0.37
C GLU A 55 -5.14 1.35 -0.04
N VAL A 56 -5.64 0.11 -0.13
CA VAL A 56 -4.81 -1.03 -0.54
C VAL A 56 -5.35 -1.61 -1.85
N VAL A 57 -4.55 -1.54 -2.91
CA VAL A 57 -4.97 -1.84 -4.28
C VAL A 57 -4.11 -2.93 -4.92
N SER A 58 -4.74 -3.70 -5.80
CA SER A 58 -4.03 -4.59 -6.71
C SER A 58 -3.59 -3.80 -7.93
N ALA A 59 -2.28 -3.73 -8.19
CA ALA A 59 -1.72 -3.09 -9.38
C ALA A 59 -0.52 -3.88 -9.89
N SER A 60 -0.41 -4.02 -11.21
CA SER A 60 0.63 -4.80 -11.87
C SER A 60 1.27 -4.03 -13.00
N TYR A 61 2.59 -4.10 -13.11
CA TYR A 61 3.31 -3.53 -14.25
C TYR A 61 2.97 -4.21 -15.59
N ASP A 62 2.43 -5.44 -15.54
CA ASP A 62 1.97 -6.18 -16.72
C ASP A 62 0.53 -5.81 -17.13
N ASP A 63 -0.19 -5.06 -16.29
CA ASP A 63 -1.55 -4.58 -16.56
C ASP A 63 -1.55 -3.05 -16.52
N ARG A 64 -1.42 -2.44 -17.71
CA ARG A 64 -1.41 -0.99 -17.86
C ARG A 64 -2.62 -0.33 -17.21
N GLU A 65 -3.82 -0.90 -17.35
CA GLU A 65 -5.04 -0.29 -16.82
C GLU A 65 -5.06 -0.24 -15.29
N SER A 66 -4.33 -1.15 -14.63
CA SER A 66 -4.15 -1.11 -13.18
C SER A 66 -3.17 -0.03 -12.68
N MET A 67 -2.45 0.63 -13.59
CA MET A 67 -1.37 1.59 -13.29
C MET A 67 -1.73 3.05 -13.60
N ILE A 68 -2.92 3.32 -14.16
CA ILE A 68 -3.42 4.66 -14.52
C ILE A 68 -4.46 5.18 -13.54
#